data_AF-A0A3Q0DD31-F1
#
_entry.id   AF-A0A3Q0DD31-F1
#
_cell.length_a   1.000
_cell.length_b   1.000
_cell.length_c   1.000
_cell.angle_alpha   90.00
_cell.angle_beta   90.00
_cell.angle_gamma   90.00
#
_symmetry.space_group_name_H-M   'P 1'
#
loop_
_entity.id
_entity.type
_entity.pdbx_description
1 polymer ?
#
loop_
_entity_poly.entity_id
_entity_poly.type
_entity_poly.pdbx_seq_one_letter_code
_entity_poly.pdbx_strand_id
1 'polypeptide(L)'
;MDLEAALLGFGLPPQPSIWAVPGAVISTDSDVSIFCRTPPGVTRVHLYYDEPYGKWFDHTPEGAQEVFEFCQQDMTHISAGIYYCEYTKGGQWSQTNDKLQMVVTGVYKEKPSLTVDTGPQGFSERNVTLLCHTPHSFEIFILCRGGNASLPQNCSHQSHSAFLISPVSPGNRRTYRCFGSYKSNSYLWSLSSDPLELSIPETSPSNYRLVNSVRLIMAVIIVLTLGALLLDAWKSRREPMGPSESPKMST
;
A
#
# COMPACT_ATOMS: atom_id res chain seq x y z
N MET A 1 -11.79 -26.09 -57.23
CA MET A 1 -10.48 -25.98 -56.56
C MET A 1 -10.69 -24.99 -55.43
N ASP A 2 -11.21 -25.43 -54.28
CA ASP A 2 -11.25 -24.56 -53.10
C ASP A 2 -9.96 -24.80 -52.31
N LEU A 3 -8.88 -24.24 -52.88
CA LEU A 3 -7.55 -24.25 -52.30
C LEU A 3 -7.45 -23.35 -51.04
N GLU A 4 -8.52 -22.66 -50.65
CA GLU A 4 -8.56 -21.79 -49.47
C GLU A 4 -9.06 -22.47 -48.19
N ALA A 5 -9.67 -23.66 -48.25
CA ALA A 5 -10.15 -24.34 -47.05
C ALA A 5 -9.06 -25.17 -46.32
N ALA A 6 -7.83 -25.22 -46.86
CA ALA A 6 -6.72 -26.00 -46.31
C ALA A 6 -5.64 -25.16 -45.59
N LEU A 7 -5.78 -23.84 -45.47
CA LEU A 7 -4.65 -22.96 -45.07
C LEU A 7 -4.80 -22.11 -43.80
N LEU A 8 -5.90 -22.15 -43.02
CA LEU A 8 -6.01 -21.24 -41.85
C LEU A 8 -6.51 -21.93 -40.56
N GLY A 9 -5.91 -23.08 -40.23
CA GLY A 9 -5.99 -23.70 -38.89
C GLY A 9 -4.93 -23.22 -37.88
N PHE A 10 -4.24 -22.10 -38.14
CA PHE A 10 -3.23 -21.57 -37.23
C PHE A 10 -3.77 -20.36 -36.48
N GLY A 11 -4.48 -20.62 -35.38
CA GLY A 11 -4.58 -19.61 -34.33
C GLY A 11 -3.18 -19.25 -33.84
N LEU A 12 -2.90 -17.96 -33.64
CA LEU A 12 -1.61 -17.51 -33.11
C LEU A 12 -1.26 -18.29 -31.82
N PRO A 13 0.01 -18.73 -31.65
CA PRO A 13 0.43 -19.41 -30.44
C PRO A 13 0.08 -18.56 -29.20
N PRO A 14 -0.50 -19.14 -28.14
CA PRO A 14 -0.85 -18.38 -26.95
C PRO A 14 0.41 -17.82 -26.29
N GLN A 15 0.31 -16.61 -25.77
CA GLN A 15 1.41 -15.91 -25.13
C GLN A 15 1.89 -16.64 -23.85
N PRO A 16 3.21 -16.69 -23.58
CA PRO A 16 3.71 -17.20 -22.30
C PRO A 16 3.46 -16.20 -21.17
N SER A 17 3.32 -16.69 -19.94
CA SER A 17 3.27 -15.84 -18.73
C SER A 17 4.59 -15.90 -17.97
N ILE A 18 5.02 -14.77 -17.42
CA ILE A 18 6.31 -14.65 -16.70
C ILE A 18 6.12 -14.08 -15.29
N TRP A 19 6.80 -14.64 -14.30
CA TRP A 19 6.81 -14.13 -12.92
C TRP A 19 8.11 -14.49 -12.20
N ALA A 20 8.33 -13.95 -10.99
CA ALA A 20 9.51 -14.25 -10.18
C ALA A 20 9.18 -14.50 -8.72
N VAL A 21 10.03 -15.31 -8.07
CA VAL A 21 9.94 -15.70 -6.66
C VAL A 21 11.28 -15.39 -5.98
N PRO A 22 11.30 -14.69 -4.83
CA PRO A 22 10.16 -14.27 -4.00
C PRO A 22 9.40 -13.02 -4.53
N GLY A 23 9.89 -12.43 -5.61
CA GLY A 23 9.32 -11.25 -6.23
C GLY A 23 10.23 -10.71 -7.34
N ALA A 24 10.01 -9.47 -7.74
CA ALA A 24 10.79 -8.79 -8.79
C ALA A 24 11.52 -7.54 -8.29
N VAL A 25 11.48 -7.27 -6.98
CA VAL A 25 12.35 -6.29 -6.32
C VAL A 25 13.29 -7.06 -5.40
N ILE A 26 14.55 -7.16 -5.81
CA ILE A 26 15.53 -8.05 -5.20
C ILE A 26 16.72 -7.23 -4.69
N SER A 27 17.30 -7.59 -3.55
CA SER A 27 18.54 -6.96 -3.08
C SER A 27 19.74 -7.43 -3.89
N THR A 28 20.76 -6.58 -3.99
CA THR A 28 22.07 -6.99 -4.49
C THR A 28 22.58 -8.18 -3.69
N ASP A 29 23.32 -9.08 -4.33
CA ASP A 29 23.88 -10.32 -3.73
C ASP A 29 22.82 -11.32 -3.24
N SER A 30 21.58 -11.19 -3.71
CA SER A 30 20.49 -12.14 -3.44
C SER A 30 20.12 -12.92 -4.69
N ASP A 31 19.42 -14.03 -4.50
CA ASP A 31 19.00 -14.91 -5.59
C ASP A 31 17.51 -14.72 -5.93
N VAL A 32 17.16 -14.99 -7.18
CA VAL A 32 15.77 -14.96 -7.64
C VAL A 32 15.51 -16.05 -8.68
N SER A 33 14.36 -16.72 -8.57
CA SER A 33 13.90 -17.65 -9.61
C SER A 33 12.86 -16.99 -10.48
N ILE A 34 13.14 -16.91 -11.78
CA ILE A 34 12.21 -16.43 -12.81
C ILE A 34 11.53 -17.65 -13.43
N PHE A 35 10.20 -17.59 -13.53
CA PHE A 35 9.40 -18.67 -14.07
C PHE A 35 8.70 -18.25 -15.35
N CYS A 36 8.67 -19.18 -16.29
CA CYS A 36 7.96 -19.10 -17.55
C CYS A 36 6.89 -20.18 -17.60
N ARG A 37 5.65 -19.83 -17.94
CA ARG A 37 4.61 -20.81 -18.28
C ARG A 37 4.33 -20.77 -19.78
N THR A 38 4.33 -21.95 -20.39
CA THR A 38 4.04 -22.13 -21.82
C THR A 38 2.97 -23.22 -22.00
N PRO A 39 2.39 -23.34 -23.21
CA PRO A 39 1.57 -24.50 -23.54
C PRO A 39 2.37 -25.81 -23.54
N PRO A 40 1.70 -26.96 -23.47
CA PRO A 40 2.36 -28.25 -23.62
C PRO A 40 2.87 -28.47 -25.06
N GLY A 41 3.93 -29.27 -25.18
CA GLY A 41 4.53 -29.69 -26.46
C GLY A 41 5.36 -28.60 -27.14
N VAL A 42 5.92 -27.67 -26.38
CA VAL A 42 6.93 -26.72 -26.87
C VAL A 42 8.29 -27.42 -26.99
N THR A 43 9.18 -26.92 -27.85
CA THR A 43 10.48 -27.53 -28.15
C THR A 43 11.65 -26.79 -27.52
N ARG A 44 11.47 -25.50 -27.21
CA ARG A 44 12.47 -24.64 -26.57
C ARG A 44 11.76 -23.53 -25.84
N VAL A 45 12.24 -23.18 -24.67
CA VAL A 45 11.82 -22.00 -23.91
C VAL A 45 13.04 -21.12 -23.69
N HIS A 46 12.88 -19.82 -23.82
CA HIS A 46 13.95 -18.85 -23.77
C HIS A 46 13.54 -17.72 -22.82
N LEU A 47 14.41 -17.38 -21.88
CA LEU A 47 14.32 -16.18 -21.08
C LEU A 47 15.26 -15.12 -21.67
N TYR A 48 14.70 -14.02 -22.15
CA TYR A 48 15.41 -12.93 -22.83
C TYR A 48 15.54 -11.70 -21.91
N TYR A 49 16.67 -11.01 -21.97
CA TYR A 49 16.99 -9.81 -21.20
C TYR A 49 17.56 -8.70 -22.11
N ASP A 50 16.89 -7.55 -22.15
CA ASP A 50 16.96 -6.57 -23.25
C ASP A 50 18.15 -5.58 -23.20
N GLU A 51 18.82 -5.33 -22.06
CA GLU A 51 19.92 -4.35 -21.99
C GLU A 51 20.96 -4.68 -20.93
N PRO A 52 22.28 -4.37 -21.05
CA PRO A 52 22.95 -3.67 -22.16
C PRO A 52 23.67 -4.60 -23.15
N TYR A 53 23.58 -5.93 -23.00
CA TYR A 53 24.29 -6.89 -23.86
C TYR A 53 23.43 -8.00 -24.48
N GLY A 54 22.10 -7.94 -24.30
CA GLY A 54 21.19 -8.95 -24.86
C GLY A 54 21.56 -10.36 -24.40
N LYS A 55 21.28 -10.71 -23.14
CA LYS A 55 21.57 -12.05 -22.61
C LYS A 55 20.32 -12.91 -22.70
N TRP A 56 20.51 -14.20 -22.99
CA TRP A 56 19.44 -15.16 -22.91
C TRP A 56 19.82 -16.48 -22.26
N PHE A 57 18.79 -17.17 -21.79
CA PHE A 57 18.89 -18.49 -21.20
C PHE A 57 17.87 -19.41 -21.87
N ASP A 58 18.34 -20.52 -22.40
CA ASP A 58 17.49 -21.52 -23.02
C ASP A 58 17.21 -22.67 -22.06
N HIS A 59 16.01 -23.22 -22.15
CA HIS A 59 15.58 -24.43 -21.47
C HIS A 59 14.99 -25.40 -22.49
N THR A 60 15.43 -26.65 -22.44
CA THR A 60 14.88 -27.73 -23.26
C THR A 60 13.80 -28.47 -22.46
N PRO A 61 12.56 -28.53 -22.93
CA PRO A 61 11.48 -29.19 -22.20
C PRO A 61 11.66 -30.70 -22.04
N GLU A 62 11.31 -31.20 -20.86
CA GLU A 62 11.24 -32.62 -20.58
C GLU A 62 9.78 -33.09 -20.57
N GLY A 63 9.43 -33.96 -21.52
CA GLY A 63 8.08 -34.51 -21.62
C GLY A 63 7.00 -33.44 -21.85
N ALA A 64 6.04 -33.36 -20.93
CA ALA A 64 4.89 -32.45 -21.00
C ALA A 64 5.03 -31.23 -20.07
N GLN A 65 6.26 -30.82 -19.74
CA GLN A 65 6.51 -29.68 -18.88
C GLN A 65 5.91 -28.38 -19.45
N GLU A 66 5.22 -27.64 -18.60
CA GLU A 66 4.59 -26.36 -18.93
C GLU A 66 5.19 -25.17 -18.17
N VAL A 67 5.96 -25.44 -17.10
CA VAL A 67 6.57 -24.40 -16.25
C VAL A 67 8.07 -24.61 -16.19
N PHE A 68 8.81 -23.55 -16.49
CA PHE A 68 10.27 -23.56 -16.62
C PHE A 68 10.87 -22.55 -15.65
N GLU A 69 11.86 -23.00 -14.88
CA GLU A 69 12.55 -22.19 -13.89
C GLU A 69 13.91 -21.75 -14.40
N PHE A 70 14.23 -20.48 -14.17
CA PHE A 70 15.52 -19.85 -14.44
C PHE A 70 16.01 -19.18 -13.15
N CYS A 71 16.92 -19.84 -12.46
CA CYS A 71 17.54 -19.29 -11.26
C CYS A 71 18.63 -18.28 -11.64
N GLN A 72 18.51 -17.05 -11.15
CA GLN A 72 19.53 -16.01 -11.23
C GLN A 72 20.18 -15.87 -9.86
N GLN A 73 21.49 -16.09 -9.80
CA GLN A 73 22.28 -15.99 -8.59
C GLN A 73 23.03 -14.67 -8.56
N ASP A 74 23.36 -14.21 -7.35
CA ASP A 74 24.22 -13.05 -7.10
C ASP A 74 23.77 -11.81 -7.88
N MET A 75 22.54 -11.36 -7.64
CA MET A 75 21.95 -10.24 -8.37
C MET A 75 22.82 -8.98 -8.27
N THR A 76 23.08 -8.33 -9.41
CA THR A 76 23.88 -7.10 -9.51
C THR A 76 23.10 -6.01 -10.25
N HIS A 77 23.70 -4.81 -10.39
CA HIS A 77 23.11 -3.74 -11.19
C HIS A 77 22.87 -4.12 -12.67
N ILE A 78 23.59 -5.10 -13.20
CA ILE A 78 23.43 -5.60 -14.58
C ILE A 78 22.29 -6.62 -14.68
N SER A 79 21.70 -7.03 -13.56
CA SER A 79 20.54 -7.93 -13.54
C SER A 79 19.20 -7.16 -13.53
N ALA A 80 19.23 -5.84 -13.40
CA ALA A 80 18.03 -5.02 -13.35
C ALA A 80 17.53 -4.67 -14.75
N GLY A 81 16.23 -4.72 -15.00
CA GLY A 81 15.67 -4.37 -16.30
C GLY A 81 14.41 -5.16 -16.63
N ILE A 82 14.17 -5.38 -17.92
CA ILE A 82 12.99 -6.08 -18.40
C ILE A 82 13.38 -7.47 -18.91
N TYR A 83 12.68 -8.47 -18.40
CA TYR A 83 12.78 -9.85 -18.84
C TYR A 83 11.54 -10.24 -19.64
N TYR A 84 11.77 -11.01 -20.71
CA TYR A 84 10.72 -11.58 -21.56
C TYR A 84 10.83 -13.08 -21.60
N CYS A 85 9.70 -13.75 -21.77
CA CYS A 85 9.65 -15.17 -22.01
C CYS A 85 9.22 -15.47 -23.44
N GLU A 86 9.93 -16.38 -24.09
CA GLU A 86 9.64 -16.87 -25.43
C GLU A 86 9.66 -18.39 -25.47
N TYR A 87 8.90 -18.98 -26.38
CA TYR A 87 9.01 -20.41 -26.66
C TYR A 87 8.86 -20.71 -28.14
N THR A 88 9.32 -21.89 -28.55
CA THR A 88 9.07 -22.44 -29.89
C THR A 88 8.13 -23.63 -29.83
N LYS A 89 7.22 -23.70 -30.81
CA LYS A 89 6.36 -24.87 -31.04
C LYS A 89 6.25 -25.12 -32.54
N GLY A 90 6.57 -26.32 -32.99
CA GLY A 90 6.58 -26.64 -34.43
C GLY A 90 7.49 -25.73 -35.26
N GLY A 91 8.58 -25.24 -34.69
CA GLY A 91 9.53 -24.33 -35.35
C GLY A 91 9.13 -22.85 -35.39
N GLN A 92 7.97 -22.48 -34.82
CA GLN A 92 7.51 -21.08 -34.74
C GLN A 92 7.70 -20.52 -33.34
N TRP A 93 8.16 -19.28 -33.25
CA TRP A 93 8.26 -18.53 -31.99
C TRP A 93 6.90 -17.99 -31.54
N SER A 94 6.68 -17.98 -30.23
CA SER A 94 5.56 -17.31 -29.59
C SER A 94 5.65 -15.79 -29.71
N GLN A 95 4.52 -15.08 -29.64
CA GLN A 95 4.54 -13.63 -29.43
C GLN A 95 4.96 -13.26 -28.01
N THR A 96 5.73 -12.18 -27.86
CA THR A 96 6.19 -11.62 -26.58
C THR A 96 5.39 -10.39 -26.17
N ASN A 97 4.39 -10.57 -25.32
CA ASN A 97 3.63 -9.43 -24.79
C ASN A 97 3.73 -9.32 -23.26
N ASP A 98 4.16 -10.36 -22.54
CA ASP A 98 4.25 -10.34 -21.08
C ASP A 98 5.70 -10.05 -20.71
N LYS A 99 5.88 -9.25 -19.65
CA LYS A 99 7.20 -8.77 -19.27
C LYS A 99 7.33 -8.67 -17.76
N LEU A 100 8.50 -9.06 -17.28
CA LEU A 100 8.85 -8.96 -15.88
C LEU A 100 9.83 -7.81 -15.69
N GLN A 101 9.41 -6.78 -14.96
CA GLN A 101 10.30 -5.69 -14.54
C GLN A 101 11.06 -6.14 -13.29
N MET A 102 12.35 -6.38 -13.45
CA MET A 102 13.27 -6.74 -12.37
C MET A 102 13.98 -5.49 -11.86
N VAL A 103 13.89 -5.26 -10.57
CA VAL A 103 14.51 -4.14 -9.86
C VAL A 103 15.55 -4.69 -8.90
N VAL A 104 16.71 -4.03 -8.86
CA VAL A 104 17.78 -4.37 -7.91
C VAL A 104 17.98 -3.23 -6.91
N THR A 105 17.83 -3.56 -5.63
CA THR A 105 17.96 -2.63 -4.49
C THR A 105 19.33 -2.76 -3.83
N GLY A 106 19.75 -1.72 -3.11
CA GLY A 106 21.05 -1.69 -2.45
C GLY A 106 22.24 -1.51 -3.39
N VAL A 107 21.97 -1.14 -4.65
CA VAL A 107 22.99 -0.75 -5.63
C VAL A 107 23.63 0.56 -5.20
N TYR A 108 22.80 1.55 -4.87
CA TYR A 108 23.24 2.78 -4.21
C TYR A 108 23.22 2.56 -2.69
N LYS A 109 24.34 2.86 -2.02
CA LYS A 109 24.55 2.52 -0.60
C LYS A 109 23.97 3.56 0.35
N GLU A 110 23.44 4.66 -0.16
CA GLU A 110 22.76 5.69 0.60
C GLU A 110 21.41 5.18 1.10
N LYS A 111 21.18 5.26 2.41
CA LYS A 111 19.92 4.83 3.03
C LYS A 111 19.00 6.05 3.23
N PRO A 112 17.82 6.10 2.61
CA PRO A 112 16.84 7.15 2.90
C PRO A 112 16.16 6.95 4.25
N SER A 113 15.51 8.00 4.74
CA SER A 113 14.64 7.96 5.91
C SER A 113 13.20 8.25 5.51
N LEU A 114 12.26 7.59 6.16
CA LEU A 114 10.82 7.71 5.88
C LEU A 114 10.11 8.23 7.13
N THR A 115 9.44 9.36 7.01
CA THR A 115 8.73 10.02 8.11
C THR A 115 7.28 10.33 7.73
N VAL A 116 6.46 10.63 8.73
CA VAL A 116 5.11 11.15 8.54
C VAL A 116 5.17 12.66 8.60
N ASP A 117 4.57 13.34 7.62
CA ASP A 117 4.31 14.78 7.72
C ASP A 117 3.18 15.01 8.73
N THR A 118 3.56 15.18 9.99
CA THR A 118 2.64 15.55 11.05
C THR A 118 2.39 17.06 10.97
N GLY A 119 1.46 17.48 10.10
CA GLY A 119 0.84 18.79 10.26
C GLY A 119 0.28 18.97 11.69
N PRO A 120 -0.02 20.20 12.14
CA PRO A 120 -0.24 20.52 13.57
C PRO A 120 -1.45 19.85 14.28
N GLN A 121 -2.13 18.87 13.70
CA GLN A 121 -3.18 18.12 14.40
C GLN A 121 -3.18 16.63 13.98
N GLY A 122 -3.11 15.76 14.97
CA GLY A 122 -3.00 14.31 14.82
C GLY A 122 -4.09 13.65 13.98
N PHE A 123 -3.76 12.46 13.50
CA PHE A 123 -4.53 11.55 12.64
C PHE A 123 -6.06 11.69 12.77
N SER A 124 -6.65 12.49 11.90
CA SER A 124 -8.11 12.68 11.78
C SER A 124 -8.50 12.37 10.36
N GLU A 125 -8.96 11.15 10.05
CA GLU A 125 -9.71 10.73 8.83
C GLU A 125 -9.22 11.23 7.44
N ARG A 126 -8.07 11.89 7.39
CA ARG A 126 -7.50 12.57 6.24
C ARG A 126 -6.36 11.74 5.70
N ASN A 127 -6.11 11.95 4.42
CA ASN A 127 -4.92 11.44 3.77
C ASN A 127 -3.68 11.81 4.59
N VAL A 128 -2.79 10.83 4.78
CA VAL A 128 -1.52 11.03 5.48
C VAL A 128 -0.46 11.29 4.42
N THR A 129 0.42 12.26 4.65
CA THR A 129 1.57 12.49 3.77
C THR A 129 2.79 11.81 4.38
N LEU A 130 3.45 10.97 3.61
CA LEU A 130 4.74 10.36 3.96
C LEU A 130 5.86 11.11 3.25
N LEU A 131 6.95 11.42 3.96
CA LEU A 131 8.12 12.10 3.42
C LEU A 131 9.31 11.13 3.36
N CYS A 132 9.82 10.90 2.16
CA CYS A 132 11.06 10.14 1.94
C CYS A 132 12.24 11.11 1.83
N HIS A 133 13.03 11.23 2.88
CA HIS A 133 14.23 12.05 2.88
C HIS A 133 15.43 11.22 2.45
N THR A 134 16.07 11.64 1.37
CA THR A 134 17.26 10.99 0.83
C THR A 134 18.51 11.75 1.27
N PRO A 135 19.64 11.08 1.56
CA PRO A 135 20.84 11.76 1.98
C PRO A 135 21.37 12.76 0.94
N HIS A 136 21.38 12.43 -0.37
CA HIS A 136 21.85 13.27 -1.49
C HIS A 136 21.16 12.90 -2.83
N SER A 137 21.17 13.83 -3.81
CA SER A 137 20.97 13.77 -5.29
C SER A 137 19.99 12.83 -5.99
N PHE A 138 19.25 11.94 -5.31
CA PHE A 138 18.24 11.14 -5.99
C PHE A 138 17.14 12.03 -6.59
N GLU A 139 16.80 11.73 -7.85
CA GLU A 139 15.80 12.46 -8.60
C GLU A 139 14.43 11.78 -8.59
N ILE A 140 14.41 10.47 -8.32
CA ILE A 140 13.22 9.64 -8.25
C ILE A 140 13.12 9.07 -6.84
N PHE A 141 12.00 9.35 -6.19
CA PHE A 141 11.63 8.84 -4.88
C PHE A 141 10.62 7.72 -5.07
N ILE A 142 10.76 6.65 -4.29
CA ILE A 142 9.99 5.43 -4.47
C ILE A 142 9.43 5.03 -3.12
N LEU A 143 8.12 4.90 -3.02
CA LEU A 143 7.43 4.46 -1.82
C LEU A 143 6.77 3.11 -2.09
N CYS A 144 7.24 2.07 -1.41
CA CYS A 144 6.68 0.72 -1.51
C CYS A 144 5.80 0.41 -0.30
N ARG A 145 4.64 -0.17 -0.57
CA ARG A 145 3.75 -0.73 0.44
C ARG A 145 4.07 -2.21 0.63
N GLY A 146 4.23 -2.63 1.89
CA GLY A 146 4.45 -4.04 2.25
C GLY A 146 5.82 -4.31 2.84
N GLY A 147 5.88 -5.33 3.70
CA GLY A 147 7.03 -5.67 4.53
C GLY A 147 8.31 -6.07 3.78
N ASN A 148 8.23 -6.43 2.51
CA ASN A 148 9.38 -6.88 1.71
C ASN A 148 9.51 -6.17 0.34
N ALA A 149 8.63 -5.21 0.03
CA ALA A 149 8.59 -4.51 -1.25
C ALA A 149 8.69 -5.44 -2.49
N SER A 150 8.19 -6.68 -2.43
CA SER A 150 8.57 -7.74 -3.39
C SER A 150 8.10 -7.52 -4.83
N LEU A 151 7.14 -6.63 -5.09
CA LEU A 151 6.59 -6.38 -6.41
C LEU A 151 6.67 -4.89 -6.75
N PRO A 152 7.20 -4.51 -7.94
CA PRO A 152 7.27 -3.11 -8.36
C PRO A 152 5.89 -2.43 -8.42
N GLN A 153 4.83 -3.19 -8.68
CA GLN A 153 3.44 -2.70 -8.72
C GLN A 153 2.95 -2.19 -7.36
N ASN A 154 3.57 -2.62 -6.26
CA ASN A 154 3.25 -2.13 -4.91
C ASN A 154 3.98 -0.82 -4.57
N CYS A 155 4.73 -0.26 -5.51
CA CYS A 155 5.55 0.92 -5.32
C CYS A 155 5.03 2.10 -6.17
N SER A 156 5.07 3.29 -5.60
CA SER A 156 4.78 4.55 -6.28
C SER A 156 6.09 5.29 -6.52
N HIS A 157 6.27 5.85 -7.71
CA HIS A 157 7.46 6.59 -8.14
C HIS A 157 7.10 8.04 -8.41
N GLN A 158 7.86 8.98 -7.83
CA GLN A 158 7.61 10.42 -7.97
C GLN A 158 8.93 11.21 -8.03
N SER A 159 8.89 12.42 -8.57
CA SER A 159 10.06 13.33 -8.63
C SER A 159 10.23 14.18 -7.37
N HIS A 160 9.35 14.02 -6.37
CA HIS A 160 9.41 14.70 -5.09
C HIS A 160 9.25 13.71 -3.93
N SER A 161 9.71 14.10 -2.74
CA SER A 161 9.80 13.25 -1.56
C SER A 161 8.46 13.00 -0.85
N ALA A 162 7.40 13.75 -1.16
CA ALA A 162 6.12 13.66 -0.49
C ALA A 162 5.14 12.68 -1.18
N PHE A 163 4.55 11.76 -0.42
CA PHE A 163 3.60 10.77 -0.89
C PHE A 163 2.29 10.86 -0.11
N LEU A 164 1.20 11.22 -0.79
CA LEU A 164 -0.12 11.23 -0.20
C LEU A 164 -0.70 9.80 -0.20
N ILE A 165 -0.97 9.25 0.97
CA ILE A 165 -1.58 7.93 1.13
C ILE A 165 -3.01 8.05 1.69
N SER A 166 -3.92 7.24 1.16
CA SER A 166 -5.29 7.16 1.63
C SER A 166 -5.36 6.64 3.07
N PRO A 167 -6.44 6.96 3.82
CA PRO A 167 -6.59 6.52 5.21
C PRO A 167 -6.46 5.00 5.32
N VAL A 168 -5.70 4.56 6.32
CA VAL A 168 -5.62 3.13 6.64
C VAL A 168 -6.91 2.74 7.34
N SER A 169 -7.64 1.73 6.87
CA SER A 169 -8.86 1.30 7.56
C SER A 169 -8.56 0.95 9.02
N PRO A 170 -9.46 1.26 9.99
CA PRO A 170 -9.32 0.83 11.37
C PRO A 170 -9.04 -0.67 11.46
N GLY A 171 -8.11 -1.08 12.34
CA GLY A 171 -7.71 -2.48 12.51
C GLY A 171 -6.69 -3.02 11.50
N ASN A 172 -6.39 -2.29 10.41
CA ASN A 172 -5.37 -2.69 9.44
C ASN A 172 -4.03 -2.02 9.75
N ARG A 173 -2.96 -2.80 9.96
CA ARG A 173 -1.58 -2.32 10.04
C ARG A 173 -0.98 -2.30 8.65
N ARG A 174 -0.29 -1.21 8.29
CA ARG A 174 0.43 -1.10 7.01
C ARG A 174 1.86 -0.67 7.24
N THR A 175 2.78 -1.38 6.60
CA THR A 175 4.21 -1.06 6.60
C THR A 175 4.58 -0.44 5.28
N TYR A 176 5.33 0.66 5.34
CA TYR A 176 5.86 1.40 4.20
C TYR A 176 7.39 1.45 4.29
N ARG A 177 8.04 1.44 3.14
CA ARG A 177 9.47 1.74 3.00
C ARG A 177 9.69 2.63 1.81
N CYS A 178 10.75 3.44 1.86
CA CYS A 178 11.12 4.26 0.74
C CYS A 178 12.54 4.00 0.25
N PHE A 179 12.76 4.34 -1.01
CA PHE A 179 14.01 4.19 -1.75
C PHE A 179 14.25 5.44 -2.60
N GLY A 180 15.50 5.65 -3.01
CA GLY A 180 15.89 6.63 -4.01
C GLY A 180 16.47 5.97 -5.26
N SER A 181 16.30 6.63 -6.41
CA SER A 181 16.82 6.22 -7.71
C SER A 181 17.25 7.46 -8.53
N TYR A 182 18.14 7.25 -9.49
CA TYR A 182 18.47 8.25 -10.51
C TYR A 182 17.56 8.08 -11.73
N LYS A 183 17.39 9.14 -12.53
CA LYS A 183 16.62 9.04 -13.79
C LYS A 183 17.33 8.22 -14.87
N SER A 184 18.66 8.11 -14.79
CA SER A 184 19.45 7.36 -15.76
C SER A 184 19.07 5.88 -15.81
N ASN A 185 18.66 5.28 -14.68
CA ASN A 185 18.17 3.92 -14.63
C ASN A 185 17.19 3.75 -13.45
N SER A 186 15.89 3.62 -13.76
CA SER A 186 14.82 3.50 -12.76
C SER A 186 14.68 2.10 -12.15
N TYR A 187 15.42 1.11 -12.65
CA TYR A 187 15.44 -0.26 -12.11
C TYR A 187 16.49 -0.46 -11.01
N LEU A 188 17.32 0.56 -10.74
CA LEU A 188 18.38 0.52 -9.72
C LEU A 188 18.00 1.40 -8.55
N TRP A 189 17.84 0.80 -7.38
CA TRP A 189 17.41 1.52 -6.19
C TRP A 189 18.48 1.55 -5.11
N SER A 190 18.35 2.54 -4.23
CA SER A 190 19.14 2.66 -3.01
C SER A 190 18.91 1.52 -2.02
N LEU A 191 19.58 1.58 -0.87
CA LEU A 191 19.16 0.81 0.30
C LEU A 191 17.74 1.21 0.72
N SER A 192 17.04 0.29 1.36
CA SER A 192 15.69 0.54 1.89
C SER A 192 15.75 1.40 3.15
N SER A 193 14.80 2.32 3.29
CA SER A 193 14.57 3.00 4.57
C SER A 193 14.21 2.01 5.68
N ASP A 194 14.28 2.46 6.92
CA ASP A 194 13.63 1.73 8.00
C ASP A 194 12.11 1.62 7.75
N PRO A 195 11.47 0.50 8.14
CA PRO A 195 10.04 0.32 7.97
C PRO A 195 9.26 1.31 8.82
N LEU A 196 8.34 2.03 8.18
CA LEU A 196 7.38 2.90 8.86
C LEU A 196 6.03 2.20 8.91
N GLU A 197 5.50 2.00 10.11
CA GLU A 197 4.23 1.34 10.32
C GLU A 197 3.13 2.33 10.71
N LEU A 198 2.00 2.22 10.04
CA LEU A 198 0.82 3.01 10.30
C LEU A 198 -0.33 2.10 10.71
N SER A 199 -1.02 2.50 11.78
CA SER A 199 -2.26 1.88 12.24
C SER A 199 -3.17 2.98 12.77
N ILE A 200 -4.47 2.91 12.46
CA ILE A 200 -5.46 3.79 13.08
C ILE A 200 -5.94 3.08 14.35
N PRO A 201 -5.79 3.70 15.54
CA PRO A 201 -6.37 3.13 16.75
C PRO A 201 -7.89 3.02 16.56
N GLU A 202 -8.46 1.85 16.83
CA GLU A 202 -9.92 1.72 16.86
C GLU A 202 -10.46 2.73 17.87
N THR A 203 -11.32 3.63 17.41
CA THR A 203 -12.01 4.56 18.30
C THR A 203 -12.92 3.72 19.21
N SER A 204 -12.41 3.34 20.38
CA SER A 204 -13.21 2.75 21.44
C SER A 204 -14.41 3.67 21.68
N PRO A 205 -15.65 3.16 21.66
CA PRO A 205 -16.82 3.99 21.86
C PRO A 205 -17.02 4.28 23.37
N SER A 206 -15.95 4.54 24.12
CA SER A 206 -16.00 4.80 25.57
C SER A 206 -16.51 6.22 25.89
N ASN A 207 -16.39 7.18 24.97
CA ASN A 207 -16.77 8.57 25.24
C ASN A 207 -18.28 8.83 25.16
N TYR A 208 -19.04 8.09 24.33
CA TYR A 208 -20.48 8.34 24.20
C TYR A 208 -21.24 7.95 25.48
N ARG A 209 -20.81 6.88 26.17
CA ARG A 209 -21.43 6.43 27.43
C ARG A 209 -21.21 7.43 28.55
N LEU A 210 -19.99 7.99 28.64
CA LEU A 210 -19.67 8.99 29.65
C LEU A 210 -20.46 10.29 29.41
N VAL A 211 -20.49 10.78 28.16
CA VAL A 211 -21.24 11.99 27.78
C VAL A 211 -22.74 11.79 28.01
N ASN A 212 -23.30 10.63 27.64
CA ASN A 212 -24.71 10.34 27.88
C ASN A 212 -25.03 10.23 29.39
N SER A 213 -24.10 9.66 30.18
CA SER A 213 -24.25 9.58 31.64
C SER A 213 -24.23 10.97 32.28
N VAL A 214 -23.32 11.86 31.87
CA VAL A 214 -23.26 13.25 32.35
C VAL A 214 -24.53 14.00 31.96
N ARG A 215 -25.05 13.82 30.73
CA ARG A 215 -26.31 14.42 30.29
C ARG A 215 -27.50 13.96 31.13
N LEU A 216 -27.58 12.67 31.45
CA LEU A 216 -28.64 12.11 32.31
C LEU A 216 -28.56 12.65 33.74
N ILE A 217 -27.36 12.73 34.32
CA ILE A 217 -27.16 13.30 35.67
C ILE A 217 -27.62 14.75 35.71
N MET A 218 -27.24 15.57 34.73
CA MET A 218 -27.68 16.96 34.64
C MET A 218 -29.19 17.10 34.51
N ALA A 219 -29.83 16.24 33.69
CA ALA A 219 -31.29 16.24 33.55
C ALA A 219 -32.01 15.91 34.87
N VAL A 220 -31.53 14.91 35.62
CA VAL A 220 -32.08 14.55 36.94
C VAL A 220 -31.93 15.70 37.93
N ILE A 221 -30.77 16.36 37.97
CA ILE A 221 -30.54 17.51 38.86
C ILE A 221 -31.53 18.64 38.54
N ILE A 222 -31.74 18.96 37.26
CA ILE A 222 -32.69 19.99 36.83
C ILE A 222 -34.13 19.65 37.23
N VAL A 223 -34.54 18.38 37.08
CA VAL A 223 -35.88 17.95 37.47
C VAL A 223 -36.07 18.05 38.99
N LEU A 224 -35.06 17.67 39.78
CA LEU A 224 -35.12 17.77 41.24
C LEU A 224 -35.19 19.22 41.72
N THR A 225 -34.41 20.13 41.12
CA THR A 225 -34.44 21.55 41.48
C THR A 225 -35.78 22.18 41.11
N LEU A 226 -36.31 21.91 39.92
CA LEU A 226 -37.64 22.38 39.51
C LEU A 226 -38.74 21.81 40.41
N GLY A 227 -38.67 20.53 40.77
CA GLY A 227 -39.60 19.90 41.70
C GLY A 227 -39.59 20.55 43.08
N ALA A 228 -38.41 20.84 43.62
CA ALA A 228 -38.27 21.55 44.90
C ALA A 228 -38.87 22.96 44.83
N LEU A 229 -38.60 23.71 43.75
CA LEU A 229 -39.17 25.05 43.55
C LEU A 229 -40.70 25.03 43.44
N LEU A 230 -41.27 24.04 42.76
CA LEU A 230 -42.73 23.87 42.66
C LEU A 230 -43.36 23.50 44.01
N LEU A 231 -42.70 22.64 44.80
CA LEU A 231 -43.16 22.30 46.14
C LEU A 231 -43.13 23.50 47.07
N ASP A 232 -42.07 24.31 47.01
CA ASP A 232 -41.94 25.53 47.82
C ASP A 232 -43.00 26.56 47.43
N ALA A 233 -43.22 26.78 46.13
CA ALA A 233 -44.29 27.65 45.63
C ALA A 233 -45.69 27.15 46.02
N TRP A 234 -45.91 25.83 46.01
CA TRP A 234 -47.18 25.23 46.44
C TRP A 234 -47.42 25.34 47.95
N LYS A 235 -46.35 25.28 48.75
CA LYS A 235 -46.42 25.47 50.20
C LYS A 235 -46.67 26.94 50.54
N SER A 236 -45.95 27.87 49.90
CA SER A 236 -46.12 29.31 50.07
C SER A 236 -47.54 29.79 49.74
N ARG A 237 -48.19 29.23 48.70
CA ARG A 237 -49.60 29.52 48.38
C ARG A 237 -50.60 29.03 49.44
N ARG A 238 -50.21 28.07 50.29
CA ARG A 238 -51.10 27.45 51.28
C ARG A 238 -51.01 28.08 52.66
N GLU A 239 -50.07 29.00 52.90
CA GLU A 239 -50.08 29.85 54.08
C GLU A 239 -51.24 30.87 53.95
N PRO A 240 -52.28 30.82 54.81
CA PRO A 240 -53.39 31.77 54.74
C PRO A 240 -52.95 33.14 55.26
N MET A 241 -53.34 34.20 54.55
CA MET A 241 -53.10 35.60 54.93
C MET A 241 -53.66 35.89 56.33
N GLY A 242 -52.76 36.03 57.31
CA GLY A 242 -53.06 36.65 58.60
C GLY A 242 -53.34 38.15 58.45
N PRO A 243 -54.20 38.74 59.28
CA PRO A 243 -54.75 40.07 59.04
C PRO A 243 -53.72 41.19 59.16
N SER A 244 -53.87 42.14 58.23
CA SER A 244 -53.19 43.44 58.13
C SER A 244 -53.22 44.22 59.45
N GLU A 245 -52.05 44.57 59.98
CA GLU A 245 -51.92 45.62 60.99
C GLU A 245 -51.38 46.89 60.34
N SER A 246 -52.17 47.97 60.42
CA SER A 246 -51.90 49.31 59.92
C SER A 246 -51.48 50.24 61.10
N PRO A 247 -50.90 51.42 60.81
CA PRO A 247 -49.75 51.97 61.54
C PRO A 247 -50.10 53.03 62.60
N LYS A 248 -49.21 53.25 63.58
CA LYS A 248 -49.06 54.55 64.29
C LYS A 248 -47.58 54.78 64.61
N MET A 249 -46.90 55.71 63.95
CA MET A 249 -46.89 57.17 64.14
C MET A 249 -46.05 57.59 65.36
N SER A 250 -44.90 58.15 65.00
CA SER A 250 -43.88 58.88 65.75
C SER A 250 -44.37 59.85 66.82
N THR A 251 -43.59 59.99 67.89
CA THR A 251 -43.06 61.27 68.36
C THR A 251 -41.66 61.04 68.93
#